data_AF-B7QIF7-F1
#
_entry.id   AF-B7QIF7-F1
#
_cell.length_a   1.000
_cell.length_b   1.000
_cell.length_c   1.000
_cell.angle_alpha   90.00
_cell.angle_beta   90.00
_cell.angle_gamma   90.00
#
_symmetry.space_group_name_H-M   'P 1'
#
loop_
_entity.id
_entity.type
_entity.pdbx_description
1 polymer ?
#
loop_
_entity_poly.entity_id
_entity_poly.type
_entity_poly.pdbx_seq_one_letter_code
_entity_poly.pdbx_strand_id
1 'polypeptide(L)' 'MEKGQQFSSFAELATAIAEFQDANFVQFWINSSRTIAGARKKGVKRHINEELVYTEITYSCTHGGRKYKSQSTGARPNQR' A
#
# COMPACT_ATOMS: atom_id res chain seq x y z
N MET A 1 2.63 -10.24 10.94
CA MET A 1 1.54 -9.25 10.97
C MET A 1 0.22 -9.99 11.01
N GLU A 2 -0.63 -9.69 11.99
CA GLU A 2 -1.94 -10.34 12.15
C GLU A 2 -3.09 -9.37 11.89
N LYS A 3 -4.26 -9.90 11.53
CA LYS A 3 -5.44 -9.07 11.27
C LYS A 3 -5.89 -8.40 12.57
N GLY A 4 -6.00 -7.07 12.56
CA GLY A 4 -6.45 -6.29 13.71
C GLY A 4 -5.33 -5.84 14.66
N GLN A 5 -4.07 -6.12 14.32
CA GLN A 5 -2.91 -5.56 15.01
C GLN A 5 -2.98 -4.03 15.02
N GLN A 6 -2.68 -3.43 16.18
CA GLN A 6 -2.68 -1.99 16.38
C GLN A 6 -1.24 -1.48 16.49
N PHE A 7 -1.01 -0.24 16.04
CA PHE A 7 0.28 0.42 16.06
C PHE A 7 0.12 1.84 16.60
N SER A 8 1.06 2.30 17.42
CA SER A 8 1.06 3.66 17.98
C SER A 8 1.50 4.70 16.95
N SER A 9 2.39 4.30 16.05
CA SER A 9 3.06 5.18 15.09
C SER A 9 3.14 4.56 13.70
N PHE A 10 3.34 5.42 12.69
CA PHE A 10 3.60 4.96 11.33
C PHE A 10 4.92 4.19 11.21
N ALA A 11 5.93 4.55 12.02
CA ALA A 11 7.22 3.89 12.02
C ALA A 11 7.11 2.41 12.42
N GLU A 12 6.35 2.10 13.49
CA GLU A 12 6.08 0.72 13.91
C GLU A 12 5.38 -0.08 12.82
N LEU A 13 4.37 0.52 12.17
CA LEU A 13 3.67 -0.11 11.04
C LEU A 13 4.65 -0.41 9.89
N ALA A 14 5.51 0.55 9.55
CA ALA A 14 6.48 0.41 8.47
C ALA A 14 7.47 -0.73 8.73
N THR A 15 7.99 -0.84 9.95
CA THR A 15 8.86 -1.95 10.37
C THR A 15 8.13 -3.29 10.31
N ALA A 16 6.91 -3.37 10.85
CA ALA A 16 6.12 -4.60 10.83
C ALA A 16 5.76 -5.06 9.41
N ILE A 17 5.54 -4.11 8.48
CA ILE A 17 5.34 -4.41 7.06
C ILE A 17 6.64 -4.93 6.44
N ALA A 18 7.79 -4.32 6.72
CA ALA A 18 9.08 -4.78 6.21
C ALA A 18 9.39 -6.21 6.66
N GLU A 19 9.24 -6.51 7.95
CA GLU A 19 9.41 -7.87 8.47
C GLU A 19 8.44 -8.87 7.81
N PHE A 20 7.19 -8.46 7.58
CA PHE A 20 6.22 -9.29 6.90
C PHE A 20 6.56 -9.51 5.42
N GLN A 21 7.12 -8.51 4.73
CA GLN A 21 7.60 -8.61 3.35
C GLN A 21 8.73 -9.64 3.25
N ASP A 22 9.71 -9.55 4.15
CA ASP A 22 10.86 -10.44 4.20
C ASP A 22 10.44 -11.88 4.53
N ALA A 23 9.59 -12.06 5.53
CA ALA A 23 9.13 -13.39 5.96
C ALA A 23 8.29 -14.11 4.89
N ASN A 24 7.56 -13.38 4.04
CA ASN A 24 6.65 -13.96 3.05
C ASN A 24 7.15 -13.81 1.60
N PHE A 25 8.34 -13.25 1.39
CA PHE A 25 8.92 -12.97 0.07
C PHE A 25 7.97 -12.16 -0.85
N VAL A 26 7.27 -11.20 -0.27
CA VAL A 26 6.34 -10.30 -0.98
C VAL A 26 6.82 -8.86 -0.88
N GLN A 27 6.49 -8.05 -1.88
CA GLN A 27 6.79 -6.62 -1.87
C GLN A 27 5.51 -5.83 -1.99
N PHE A 28 5.29 -4.88 -1.08
CA PHE A 28 4.13 -3.98 -1.11
C PHE A 28 4.54 -2.56 -1.47
N TRP A 29 3.63 -1.86 -2.13
CA TRP A 29 3.71 -0.42 -2.38
C TRP A 29 2.41 0.26 -1.93
N ILE A 30 2.47 1.56 -1.66
CA ILE A 30 1.29 2.34 -1.26
C ILE A 30 0.47 2.68 -2.50
N ASN A 31 -0.67 2.01 -2.66
CA ASN A 31 -1.58 2.21 -3.78
C ASN A 31 -2.42 3.49 -3.60
N SER A 32 -2.98 3.65 -2.41
CA SER A 32 -3.71 4.85 -2.05
C SER A 32 -3.41 5.25 -0.62
N SER A 33 -3.41 6.55 -0.36
CA SER A 33 -3.22 7.07 0.98
C SER A 33 -4.06 8.34 1.18
N ARG A 34 -4.48 8.55 2.43
CA ARG A 34 -5.12 9.77 2.87
C ARG A 34 -4.38 10.30 4.08
N THR A 35 -3.71 11.43 3.93
CA THR A 35 -2.97 12.06 5.04
C THR A 35 -3.93 12.70 6.05
N ILE A 36 -3.50 12.77 7.32
CA ILE A 36 -4.26 13.46 8.37
C ILE A 36 -4.46 14.93 7.99
N ALA A 37 -3.42 15.59 7.50
CA ALA A 37 -3.51 16.97 7.03
C ALA A 37 -4.56 17.15 5.91
N GLY A 38 -4.60 16.22 4.94
CA GLY A 38 -5.61 16.22 3.88
C GLY A 38 -7.03 15.95 4.39
N ALA A 39 -7.16 15.04 5.36
CA ALA A 39 -8.44 14.74 6.00
C ALA A 39 -8.97 15.92 6.84
N ARG A 40 -8.10 16.62 7.57
CA ARG A 40 -8.45 17.84 8.34
C ARG A 40 -9.01 18.92 7.42
N LYS A 41 -8.40 19.14 6.25
CA LYS A 41 -8.91 20.08 5.24
C LYS A 41 -10.30 19.71 4.71
N LYS A 42 -10.65 18.43 4.71
CA LYS A 42 -11.97 17.90 4.32
C LYS A 42 -12.99 17.86 5.47
N GLY A 43 -12.67 18.44 6.63
CA GLY A 43 -13.62 18.57 7.74
C GLY A 43 -13.57 17.46 8.79
N VAL A 44 -12.53 16.62 8.81
CA VAL A 44 -12.33 15.67 9.91
C VAL A 44 -11.92 16.42 11.18
N LYS A 45 -12.77 16.39 12.21
CA LYS A 45 -12.59 17.14 13.47
C LYS A 45 -12.13 16.30 14.67
N ARG A 46 -12.18 14.96 14.55
CA ARG A 46 -11.76 14.06 15.65
C ARG A 46 -10.26 14.20 15.93
N HIS A 47 -9.88 13.97 17.18
CA HIS A 47 -8.47 13.87 17.55
C HIS A 47 -7.87 12.58 16.95
N ILE A 48 -6.71 12.71 16.32
CA ILE A 48 -5.96 11.61 15.69
C ILE A 48 -4.50 11.83 16.07
N ASN A 49 -3.81 10.77 16.49
CA ASN A 49 -2.36 10.84 16.74
C ASN A 49 -1.64 11.24 15.45
N GLU A 50 -0.85 12.32 15.51
CA GLU A 50 -0.16 12.89 14.36
C GLU A 50 1.02 12.00 13.91
N GLU A 51 1.55 11.16 14.80
CA GLU A 51 2.59 10.17 14.50
C GLU A 51 2.14 9.07 13.53
N LEU A 52 0.83 8.90 13.34
CA LEU A 52 0.28 7.98 12.36
C LEU A 52 0.39 8.50 10.92
N VAL A 53 0.55 9.81 10.72
CA VAL A 53 0.69 10.55 9.44
C VAL A 53 -0.52 10.46 8.50
N TYR A 54 -1.14 9.28 8.40
CA TYR A 54 -2.23 8.94 7.51
C TYR A 54 -3.47 8.51 8.29
N THR A 55 -4.65 8.86 7.79
CA THR A 55 -5.92 8.33 8.29
C THR A 55 -6.24 6.96 7.72
N GLU A 56 -5.74 6.69 6.52
CA GLU A 56 -5.99 5.46 5.77
C GLU A 56 -4.85 5.25 4.78
N ILE A 57 -4.35 4.01 4.70
CA ILE A 57 -3.33 3.59 3.74
C ILE A 57 -3.76 2.25 3.18
N THR A 58 -3.75 2.13 1.85
CA THR A 58 -3.94 0.85 1.17
C THR A 58 -2.63 0.41 0.56
N TYR A 59 -2.08 -0.69 1.06
CA TYR A 59 -0.93 -1.36 0.45
C TYR A 59 -1.40 -2.35 -0.61
N SER A 60 -0.62 -2.52 -1.67
CA SER A 60 -0.87 -3.50 -2.72
C SER A 60 0.42 -4.21 -3.08
N CYS A 61 0.34 -5.51 -3.41
CA CYS A 61 1.52 -6.28 -3.79
C CYS A 61 2.00 -5.81 -5.17
N THR A 62 3.30 -5.51 -5.28
CA THR A 62 3.94 -5.08 -6.54
C THR A 62 3.77 -6.13 -7.62
N HIS A 63 3.93 -7.41 -7.26
CA HIS A 63 3.83 -8.55 -8.17
C HIS A 63 2.40 -9.07 -8.36
N GLY A 64 1.51 -8.77 -7.42
CA GLY A 64 0.11 -9.25 -7.40
C GLY A 64 -0.89 -8.34 -8.11
N GLY A 65 -0.41 -7.34 -8.85
CA GLY A 65 -1.24 -6.40 -9.60
C GLY A 65 -2.02 -7.03 -10.76
N ARG A 66 -2.75 -6.19 -11.50
CA ARG A 66 -3.47 -6.56 -12.73
C ARG A 66 -2.47 -7.20 -13.71
N LYS A 67 -2.43 -8.54 -13.76
CA LYS A 67 -1.62 -9.28 -14.75
C LYS A 67 -1.95 -8.69 -16.11
N TYR A 68 -0.98 -8.07 -16.75
CA TYR A 68 -1.15 -7.53 -18.09
C TYR A 68 -1.59 -8.69 -18.98
N LYS A 69 -2.85 -8.67 -19.41
CA LYS A 69 -3.34 -9.62 -20.40
C LYS A 69 -2.89 -9.07 -21.74
N SER A 70 -1.94 -9.77 -22.37
CA SER A 70 -1.58 -9.53 -23.77
C SER A 70 -2.85 -9.46 -24.61
N GLN A 71 -3.06 -8.34 -25.30
CA GLN A 71 -4.11 -8.23 -26.32
C GLN A 71 -3.67 -8.81 -27.67
N SER A 72 -2.45 -9.36 -27.75
CA SER A 72 -1.96 -9.99 -28.98
C SER A 72 -2.72 -11.29 -29.25
N THR A 73 -3.29 -11.40 -30.44
CA THR A 73 -3.90 -12.61 -31.01
C THR A 73 -2.89 -13.60 -31.60
N GLY A 74 -1.58 -13.36 -31.44
CA GLY A 74 -0.55 -14.28 -31.91
C GLY A 74 -0.31 -14.18 -33.41
N ALA A 75 0.43 -13.15 -33.82
CA ALA A 75 1.39 -13.17 -34.93
C ALA A 75 2.27 -11.93 -34.75
N ARG A 76 3.58 -12.10 -34.59
CA ARG A 76 4.56 -10.99 -34.64
C ARG A 76 5.35 -11.13 -35.93
N PRO A 77 4.77 -10.79 -37.09
CA PRO A 77 5.36 -11.10 -38.40
C PRO A 77 6.64 -10.32 -38.72
N ASN A 78 7.05 -9.36 -37.88
CA ASN A 78 8.19 -8.49 -38.14
C ASN A 78 9.04 -8.30 -36.88
N GLN A 79 9.59 -9.38 -36.35
CA GLN A 79 10.73 -9.29 -35.43
C GLN A 79 12.00 -9.33 -36.29
N ARG A 80 12.71 -8.21 -36.30
CA ARG A 80 13.91 -7.95 -37.12
C ARG A 80 15.16 -8.16 -36.29
#